data_AF-A0A0P0GPA3-F1
#
_entry.id   AF-A0A0P0GPA3-F1
#
_cell.length_a   1.000
_cell.length_b   1.000
_cell.length_c   1.000
_cell.angle_alpha   90.00
_cell.angle_beta   90.00
_cell.angle_gamma   90.00
#
_symmetry.space_group_name_H-M   'P 1'
#
loop_
_entity.id
_entity.type
_entity.pdbx_description
1 polymer ?
#
loop_
_entity_poly.entity_id
_entity_poly.type
_entity_poly.pdbx_seq_one_letter_code
_entity_poly.pdbx_strand_id
1 'polypeptide(L)'
;MKKILFILFTVQFVLAPHITKSYSVNSIEDSYEYSIVNQEKKTVKKDILGNTIIEDDNGNKITIKKDILGNTIIEDNNGHKKTIKEDILGNIIIEGNNGDKITIKKDILGNITIENNNGNKKTIKEDILGNTIIEDNNGHKKTIKKDIFDNTIIEDNNGHRKTIKEDIFGNTIIEDNNGHRKTIKEDIFGNTIIEDDNGNKKTIKKDIFGNTITEDNKGHKQIIKKDIFGNSTIEDY
;
A
#
# COMPACT_ATOMS: atom_id res chain seq x y z
N MET A 1 -18.90 12.86 -1.65
CA MET A 1 -17.42 12.97 -1.74
C MET A 1 -16.68 12.08 -0.74
N LYS A 2 -17.15 11.90 0.52
CA LYS A 2 -16.53 10.98 1.51
C LYS A 2 -16.57 9.47 1.16
N LYS A 3 -17.57 8.99 0.39
CA LYS A 3 -17.71 7.55 0.04
C LYS A 3 -16.74 7.06 -1.04
N ILE A 4 -16.24 7.95 -1.91
CA ILE A 4 -15.27 7.60 -2.97
C ILE A 4 -13.86 7.42 -2.39
N LEU A 5 -13.51 8.18 -1.34
CA LEU A 5 -12.22 8.09 -0.65
C LEU A 5 -12.08 6.74 0.10
N PHE A 6 -13.18 6.19 0.61
CA PHE A 6 -13.21 4.89 1.29
C PHE A 6 -12.97 3.72 0.32
N ILE A 7 -13.49 3.81 -0.90
CA ILE A 7 -13.25 2.80 -1.95
C ILE A 7 -11.77 2.82 -2.37
N LEU A 8 -11.15 3.99 -2.57
CA LEU A 8 -9.70 4.08 -2.82
C LEU A 8 -8.86 3.51 -1.65
N PHE A 9 -9.28 3.72 -0.39
CA PHE A 9 -8.61 3.17 0.78
C PHE A 9 -8.71 1.63 0.84
N THR A 10 -9.88 1.04 0.54
CA THR A 10 -10.05 -0.42 0.49
C THR A 10 -9.30 -1.08 -0.66
N VAL A 11 -9.21 -0.42 -1.82
CA VAL A 11 -8.42 -0.85 -2.98
C VAL A 11 -6.92 -0.83 -2.64
N GLN A 12 -6.45 0.15 -1.85
CA GLN A 12 -5.06 0.23 -1.38
C GLN A 12 -4.67 -0.99 -0.51
N PHE A 13 -5.52 -1.42 0.43
CA PHE A 13 -5.25 -2.57 1.31
C PHE A 13 -5.30 -3.93 0.58
N VAL A 14 -5.98 -3.99 -0.57
CA VAL A 14 -6.20 -5.24 -1.30
C VAL A 14 -5.28 -5.38 -2.52
N LEU A 15 -4.87 -4.28 -3.16
CA LEU A 15 -3.85 -4.29 -4.20
C LEU A 15 -2.42 -4.18 -3.68
N ALA A 16 -2.18 -3.56 -2.52
CA ALA A 16 -0.83 -3.47 -1.97
C ALA A 16 -0.13 -4.85 -1.89
N PRO A 17 -0.75 -5.95 -1.40
CA PRO A 17 -0.09 -7.24 -1.31
C PRO A 17 0.18 -7.91 -2.66
N HIS A 18 -0.60 -7.61 -3.71
CA HIS A 18 -0.47 -8.27 -5.02
C HIS A 18 0.42 -7.52 -6.02
N ILE A 19 0.67 -6.23 -5.77
CA ILE A 19 1.68 -5.45 -6.48
C ILE A 19 3.06 -5.62 -5.82
N THR A 20 3.14 -5.73 -4.48
CA THR A 20 4.42 -5.89 -3.76
C THR A 20 4.94 -7.33 -3.68
N LYS A 21 4.11 -8.37 -3.78
CA LYS A 21 4.63 -9.76 -3.72
C LYS A 21 5.42 -10.22 -4.94
N SER A 22 5.36 -9.50 -6.06
CA SER A 22 5.97 -9.93 -7.33
C SER A 22 7.09 -9.05 -7.85
N TYR A 23 7.26 -7.89 -7.25
CA TYR A 23 8.39 -7.03 -7.46
C TYR A 23 8.91 -6.80 -6.07
N SER A 24 10.13 -7.27 -5.80
CA SER A 24 10.88 -7.10 -4.56
C SER A 24 10.97 -5.62 -4.16
N VAL A 25 9.88 -5.10 -3.64
CA VAL A 25 9.85 -4.02 -2.67
C VAL A 25 9.64 -4.78 -1.38
N ASN A 26 10.74 -5.04 -0.67
CA ASN A 26 10.68 -5.59 0.68
C ASN A 26 9.67 -4.75 1.47
N SER A 27 8.48 -5.31 1.71
CA SER A 27 7.73 -5.02 2.90
C SER A 27 8.64 -5.44 4.04
N ILE A 28 9.34 -4.46 4.63
CA ILE A 28 10.07 -4.64 5.88
C ILE A 28 8.98 -4.88 6.94
N GLU A 29 8.51 -6.12 7.02
CA GLU A 29 7.83 -6.69 8.17
C GLU A 29 8.85 -7.63 8.84
N ASP A 30 9.31 -7.18 10.00
CA ASP A 30 9.88 -7.93 11.12
C ASP A 30 10.88 -9.06 10.80
N SER A 31 12.16 -8.69 10.69
CA SER A 31 13.26 -9.58 11.07
C SER A 31 14.39 -8.75 11.72
N TYR A 32 14.67 -9.05 12.98
CA TYR A 32 15.82 -8.55 13.72
C TYR A 32 17.11 -9.08 13.07
N GLU A 33 17.88 -8.22 12.41
CA GLU A 33 19.28 -8.51 12.12
C GLU A 33 20.08 -7.20 11.96
N TYR A 34 21.22 -7.14 12.64
CA TYR A 34 22.16 -6.04 12.58
C TYR A 34 22.87 -5.98 11.22
N SER A 35 23.29 -4.77 10.84
CA SER A 35 24.53 -4.39 10.13
C SER A 35 24.46 -3.92 8.66
N ILE A 36 25.25 -2.86 8.45
CA ILE A 36 25.61 -2.12 7.22
C ILE A 36 24.50 -1.18 6.69
N VAL A 37 24.75 0.13 6.86
CA VAL A 37 24.02 1.21 6.15
C VAL A 37 24.35 1.07 4.67
N ASN A 38 23.60 0.23 3.96
CA ASN A 38 23.54 0.29 2.51
C ASN A 38 22.76 1.54 2.15
N GLN A 39 23.45 2.56 1.64
CA GLN A 39 22.82 3.72 1.04
C GLN A 39 22.15 3.26 -0.25
N GLU A 40 20.88 2.85 -0.17
CA GLU A 40 20.09 2.53 -1.35
C GLU A 40 19.48 3.82 -1.91
N LYS A 41 19.86 4.19 -3.14
CA LYS A 41 19.18 5.23 -3.89
C LYS A 41 18.32 4.62 -4.98
N LYS A 42 17.12 5.17 -5.15
CA LYS A 42 16.20 4.84 -6.24
C LYS A 42 15.80 6.10 -6.96
N THR A 43 15.87 6.07 -8.28
CA THR A 43 15.44 7.17 -9.15
C THR A 43 14.15 6.79 -9.85
N VAL A 44 13.22 7.75 -9.95
CA VAL A 44 11.98 7.63 -10.71
C VAL A 44 11.95 8.78 -11.71
N LYS A 45 12.03 8.44 -12.99
CA LYS A 45 12.10 9.42 -14.09
C LYS A 45 11.15 9.06 -15.23
N LYS A 46 10.90 10.02 -16.12
CA LYS A 46 10.26 9.75 -17.42
C LYS A 46 11.33 9.60 -18.50
N ASP A 47 11.19 8.60 -19.36
CA ASP A 47 12.00 8.52 -20.59
C ASP A 47 11.46 9.46 -21.68
N ILE A 48 12.16 9.51 -22.81
CA ILE A 48 11.79 10.30 -24.00
C ILE A 48 10.38 9.95 -24.52
N LEU A 49 9.91 8.73 -24.30
CA LEU A 49 8.60 8.25 -24.73
C LEU A 49 7.52 8.47 -23.66
N GLY A 50 7.86 9.08 -22.52
CA GLY A 50 6.96 9.30 -21.40
C GLY A 50 6.73 8.06 -20.51
N ASN A 51 7.50 6.99 -20.69
CA ASN A 51 7.45 5.81 -19.81
C ASN A 51 8.07 6.15 -18.46
N THR A 52 7.53 5.57 -17.38
CA THR A 52 8.15 5.70 -16.06
C THR A 52 9.27 4.68 -15.93
N ILE A 53 10.47 5.15 -15.58
CA ILE A 53 11.62 4.34 -15.30
C ILE A 53 11.93 4.45 -13.80
N ILE A 54 12.01 3.31 -13.13
CA ILE A 54 12.49 3.20 -11.75
C ILE A 54 13.82 2.45 -11.82
N GLU A 55 14.87 3.01 -11.23
CA GLU A 55 16.23 2.47 -11.32
C GLU A 55 16.93 2.61 -9.97
N ASP A 56 17.53 1.54 -9.48
CA ASP A 56 18.35 1.54 -8.26
C ASP A 56 19.86 1.62 -8.56
N ASP A 57 20.68 1.87 -7.53
CA ASP A 57 22.14 1.97 -7.67
C ASP A 57 22.82 0.66 -8.06
N ASN A 58 22.13 -0.49 -7.90
CA ASN A 58 22.62 -1.80 -8.35
C ASN A 58 22.37 -2.03 -9.85
N GLY A 59 21.72 -1.08 -10.53
CA GLY A 59 21.36 -1.18 -11.94
C GLY A 59 20.10 -1.99 -12.21
N ASN A 60 19.33 -2.36 -11.18
CA ASN A 60 18.00 -2.94 -11.38
C ASN A 60 17.06 -1.87 -11.90
N LYS A 61 16.31 -2.20 -12.96
CA LYS A 61 15.47 -1.24 -13.66
C LYS A 61 14.09 -1.82 -13.90
N ILE A 62 13.06 -1.06 -13.52
CA ILE A 62 11.66 -1.32 -13.84
C ILE A 62 11.17 -0.24 -14.80
N THR A 63 10.55 -0.66 -15.89
CA THR A 63 9.90 0.20 -16.88
C THR A 63 8.39 0.02 -16.79
N ILE A 64 7.67 1.12 -16.64
CA ILE A 64 6.21 1.17 -16.69
C ILE A 64 5.81 1.96 -17.94
N LYS A 65 5.18 1.27 -18.89
CA LYS A 65 4.79 1.82 -20.19
C LYS A 65 3.36 1.46 -20.56
N LYS A 66 2.82 2.11 -21.58
CA LYS A 66 1.59 1.69 -22.25
C LYS A 66 1.93 0.90 -23.52
N ASP A 67 1.24 -0.20 -23.78
CA ASP A 67 1.30 -0.87 -25.08
C ASP A 67 0.40 -0.16 -26.11
N ILE A 68 0.40 -0.66 -27.36
CA ILE A 68 -0.39 -0.09 -28.46
C ILE A 68 -1.90 -0.15 -28.22
N LEU A 69 -2.36 -1.01 -27.32
CA LEU A 69 -3.76 -1.17 -26.96
C LEU A 69 -4.12 -0.35 -25.71
N GLY A 70 -3.16 0.39 -25.13
CA GLY A 70 -3.34 1.18 -23.92
C GLY A 70 -3.22 0.37 -22.62
N ASN A 71 -2.80 -0.89 -22.67
CA ASN A 71 -2.57 -1.71 -21.48
C ASN A 71 -1.31 -1.23 -20.75
N THR A 72 -1.29 -1.30 -19.42
CA THR A 72 -0.09 -0.99 -18.65
C THR A 72 0.85 -2.19 -18.65
N ILE A 73 2.10 -1.99 -19.05
CA ILE A 73 3.16 -2.98 -18.99
C ILE A 73 4.16 -2.56 -17.93
N ILE A 74 4.46 -3.46 -17.00
CA ILE A 74 5.52 -3.33 -16.00
C ILE A 74 6.55 -4.41 -16.31
N GLU A 75 7.79 -4.02 -16.57
CA GLU A 75 8.83 -4.92 -17.04
C GLU A 75 10.15 -4.58 -16.35
N ASP A 76 10.83 -5.60 -15.80
CA ASP A 76 12.18 -5.43 -15.27
C ASP A 76 13.26 -5.78 -16.29
N ASN A 77 14.51 -5.47 -15.96
CA ASN A 77 15.69 -5.79 -16.78
C ASN A 77 16.02 -7.29 -16.85
N ASN A 78 15.40 -8.14 -16.01
CA ASN A 78 15.52 -9.60 -16.05
C ASN A 78 14.46 -10.26 -16.95
N GLY A 79 13.57 -9.45 -17.55
CA GLY A 79 12.51 -9.91 -18.44
C GLY A 79 11.26 -10.38 -17.73
N HIS A 80 11.12 -10.18 -16.40
CA HIS A 80 9.84 -10.39 -15.72
C HIS A 80 8.87 -9.28 -16.10
N LYS A 81 7.72 -9.69 -16.62
CA LYS A 81 6.74 -8.78 -17.19
C LYS A 81 5.36 -9.01 -16.59
N LYS A 82 4.70 -7.94 -16.20
CA LYS A 82 3.28 -7.90 -15.90
C LYS A 82 2.53 -7.00 -16.86
N THR A 83 1.39 -7.49 -17.30
CA THR A 83 0.44 -6.74 -18.11
C THR A 83 -0.82 -6.51 -17.29
N ILE A 84 -1.26 -5.26 -17.21
CA ILE A 84 -2.52 -4.85 -16.61
C ILE A 84 -3.41 -4.34 -17.72
N LYS A 85 -4.52 -5.03 -17.96
CA LYS A 85 -5.47 -4.75 -19.04
C LYS A 85 -6.90 -4.83 -18.53
N GLU A 86 -7.81 -4.20 -19.25
CA GLU A 86 -9.25 -4.38 -19.05
C GLU A 86 -9.76 -5.37 -20.09
N ASP A 87 -10.58 -6.34 -19.68
CA ASP A 87 -11.24 -7.26 -20.61
C ASP A 87 -12.52 -6.63 -21.20
N ILE A 88 -13.15 -7.32 -22.15
CA ILE A 88 -14.37 -6.84 -22.83
C ILE A 88 -15.58 -6.66 -21.89
N LEU A 89 -15.52 -7.24 -20.67
CA LEU A 89 -16.56 -7.13 -19.66
C LEU A 89 -16.23 -6.04 -18.62
N GLY A 90 -15.11 -5.32 -18.79
CA GLY A 90 -14.65 -4.30 -17.85
C GLY A 90 -13.90 -4.84 -16.64
N ASN A 91 -13.49 -6.11 -16.64
CA ASN A 91 -12.69 -6.67 -15.55
C ASN A 91 -11.22 -6.30 -15.71
N ILE A 92 -10.54 -6.03 -14.59
CA ILE A 92 -9.09 -5.81 -14.61
C ILE A 92 -8.39 -7.17 -14.58
N ILE A 93 -7.52 -7.40 -15.54
CA ILE A 93 -6.68 -8.58 -15.66
C ILE A 93 -5.22 -8.16 -15.42
N ILE A 94 -4.58 -8.81 -14.45
CA ILE A 94 -3.15 -8.70 -14.20
C ILE A 94 -2.52 -10.04 -14.55
N GLU A 95 -1.63 -10.06 -15.52
CA GLU A 95 -1.06 -11.28 -16.08
C GLU A 95 0.46 -11.18 -16.12
N GLY A 96 1.14 -12.15 -15.50
CA GLY A 96 2.58 -12.32 -15.56
C GLY A 96 3.01 -13.19 -16.73
N ASN A 97 4.24 -13.03 -17.20
CA ASN A 97 4.82 -13.88 -18.25
C ASN A 97 5.02 -15.36 -17.84
N ASN A 98 4.99 -15.67 -16.55
CA ASN A 98 5.07 -17.04 -16.03
C ASN A 98 3.71 -17.76 -15.99
N GLY A 99 2.64 -17.14 -16.51
CA GLY A 99 1.29 -17.71 -16.52
C GLY A 99 0.43 -17.35 -15.31
N ASP A 100 0.99 -16.69 -14.29
CA ASP A 100 0.23 -16.15 -13.16
C ASP A 100 -0.80 -15.13 -13.64
N LYS A 101 -2.04 -15.28 -13.20
CA LYS A 101 -3.13 -14.38 -13.58
C LYS A 101 -3.99 -14.04 -12.38
N ILE A 102 -4.27 -12.76 -12.20
CA ILE A 102 -5.25 -12.24 -11.26
C ILE A 102 -6.34 -11.53 -12.05
N THR A 103 -7.58 -11.80 -11.70
CA THR A 103 -8.74 -11.13 -12.26
C THR A 103 -9.48 -10.39 -11.15
N ILE A 104 -9.78 -9.12 -11.38
CA ILE A 104 -10.58 -8.28 -10.49
C ILE A 104 -11.88 -7.96 -11.22
N LYS A 105 -13.00 -8.43 -10.68
CA LYS A 105 -14.34 -8.28 -11.26
C LYS A 105 -15.21 -7.51 -10.29
N LYS A 106 -16.11 -6.69 -10.83
CA LYS A 106 -17.19 -6.07 -10.05
C LYS A 106 -18.52 -6.63 -10.54
N ASP A 107 -19.32 -7.17 -9.62
CA ASP A 107 -20.65 -7.67 -9.97
C ASP A 107 -21.70 -6.54 -10.02
N ILE A 108 -22.92 -6.88 -10.41
CA ILE A 108 -24.05 -5.95 -10.53
C ILE A 108 -24.48 -5.33 -9.19
N LEU A 109 -24.18 -5.99 -8.07
CA LEU A 109 -24.44 -5.49 -6.72
C LEU A 109 -23.30 -4.60 -6.21
N GLY A 110 -22.23 -4.50 -6.99
CA GLY A 110 -21.04 -3.73 -6.68
C GLY A 110 -19.99 -4.47 -5.86
N ASN A 111 -20.18 -5.77 -5.60
CA ASN A 111 -19.19 -6.58 -4.91
C ASN A 111 -17.97 -6.78 -5.79
N ILE A 112 -16.78 -6.74 -5.18
CA ILE A 112 -15.52 -6.95 -5.88
C ILE A 112 -15.05 -8.37 -5.61
N THR A 113 -14.75 -9.12 -6.66
CA THR A 113 -14.08 -10.42 -6.59
C THR A 113 -12.67 -10.29 -7.14
N ILE A 114 -11.70 -10.81 -6.40
CA ILE A 114 -10.31 -10.93 -6.81
C ILE A 114 -9.96 -12.41 -6.80
N GLU A 115 -9.55 -12.94 -7.93
CA GLU A 115 -9.35 -14.36 -8.11
C GLU A 115 -8.05 -14.59 -8.88
N ASN A 116 -7.23 -15.53 -8.41
CA ASN A 116 -6.07 -15.99 -9.16
C ASN A 116 -6.37 -17.27 -9.95
N ASN A 117 -5.51 -17.59 -10.91
CA ASN A 117 -5.60 -18.83 -11.70
C ASN A 117 -5.37 -20.13 -10.90
N ASN A 118 -4.95 -20.04 -9.63
CA ASN A 118 -4.83 -21.20 -8.72
C ASN A 118 -6.13 -21.43 -7.91
N GLY A 119 -7.19 -20.65 -8.15
CA GLY A 119 -8.48 -20.77 -7.47
C GLY A 119 -8.57 -20.06 -6.12
N ASN A 120 -7.53 -19.34 -5.68
CA ASN A 120 -7.64 -18.48 -4.50
C ASN A 120 -8.51 -17.27 -4.84
N LYS A 121 -9.54 -17.04 -4.03
CA LYS A 121 -10.52 -15.98 -4.25
C LYS A 121 -10.71 -15.16 -3.00
N LYS A 122 -10.79 -13.84 -3.17
CA LYS A 122 -11.24 -12.88 -2.15
C LYS A 122 -12.42 -12.09 -2.68
N THR A 123 -13.43 -11.91 -1.84
CA THR A 123 -14.61 -11.11 -2.13
C THR A 123 -14.68 -9.94 -1.16
N ILE A 124 -14.97 -8.77 -1.67
CA ILE A 124 -15.26 -7.55 -0.90
C ILE A 124 -16.71 -7.19 -1.20
N LYS A 125 -17.54 -7.13 -0.16
CA LYS A 125 -18.98 -6.83 -0.27
C LYS A 125 -19.42 -5.94 0.88
N GLU A 126 -20.53 -5.25 0.70
CA GLU A 126 -21.22 -4.56 1.79
C GLU A 126 -22.32 -5.49 2.34
N ASP A 127 -22.41 -5.63 3.66
CA ASP A 127 -23.51 -6.36 4.30
C ASP A 127 -24.77 -5.48 4.42
N ILE A 128 -25.87 -6.06 4.90
CA ILE A 128 -27.14 -5.35 5.05
C ILE A 128 -27.10 -4.19 6.06
N LEU A 129 -26.07 -4.14 6.92
CA LEU A 129 -25.88 -3.09 7.91
C LEU A 129 -24.92 -1.99 7.39
N GLY A 130 -24.40 -2.13 6.17
CA GLY A 130 -23.43 -1.21 5.58
C GLY A 130 -21.98 -1.52 5.96
N ASN A 131 -21.69 -2.66 6.58
CA ASN A 131 -20.32 -3.04 6.92
C ASN A 131 -19.61 -3.61 5.70
N THR A 132 -18.32 -3.30 5.55
CA THR A 132 -17.50 -3.94 4.53
C THR A 132 -17.03 -5.30 5.02
N ILE A 133 -17.33 -6.34 4.25
CA ILE A 133 -16.91 -7.72 4.47
C ILE A 133 -15.86 -8.08 3.44
N ILE A 134 -14.71 -8.56 3.91
CA ILE A 134 -13.65 -9.14 3.09
C ILE A 134 -13.55 -10.62 3.47
N GLU A 135 -13.74 -11.51 2.50
CA GLU A 135 -13.84 -12.94 2.75
C GLU A 135 -13.08 -13.72 1.69
N ASP A 136 -12.26 -14.69 2.10
CA ASP A 136 -11.62 -15.62 1.17
C ASP A 136 -12.37 -16.95 1.05
N ASN A 137 -12.01 -17.74 0.04
CA ASN A 137 -12.62 -19.06 -0.20
C ASN A 137 -12.22 -20.14 0.84
N ASN A 138 -11.34 -19.82 1.79
CA ASN A 138 -11.01 -20.69 2.94
C ASN A 138 -11.86 -20.34 4.18
N GLY A 139 -12.74 -19.34 4.08
CA GLY A 139 -13.59 -18.89 5.18
C GLY A 139 -12.93 -17.90 6.13
N HIS A 140 -11.74 -17.37 5.81
CA HIS A 140 -11.20 -16.25 6.58
C HIS A 140 -11.97 -14.98 6.23
N LYS A 141 -12.54 -14.35 7.25
CA LYS A 141 -13.41 -13.18 7.10
C LYS A 141 -12.90 -12.04 7.95
N LYS A 142 -12.85 -10.85 7.35
CA LYS A 142 -12.66 -9.56 8.03
C LYS A 142 -13.88 -8.69 7.84
N THR A 143 -14.31 -8.05 8.91
CA THR A 143 -15.41 -7.09 8.92
C THR A 143 -14.87 -5.72 9.30
N ILE A 144 -15.23 -4.71 8.52
CA ILE A 144 -14.93 -3.30 8.79
C ILE A 144 -16.27 -2.61 9.04
N LYS A 145 -16.45 -2.10 10.26
CA LYS A 145 -17.69 -1.48 10.72
C LYS A 145 -17.41 -0.21 11.52
N LYS A 146 -18.43 0.59 11.75
CA LYS A 146 -18.41 1.67 12.75
C LYS A 146 -19.01 1.17 14.07
N ASP A 147 -18.41 1.54 15.20
CA ASP A 147 -19.05 1.37 16.51
C ASP A 147 -20.01 2.54 16.82
N ILE A 148 -20.61 2.52 18.01
CA ILE A 148 -21.56 3.56 18.46
C ILE A 148 -20.93 4.94 18.66
N PHE A 149 -19.59 5.02 18.68
CA PHE A 149 -18.82 6.25 18.83
C PHE A 149 -18.18 6.68 17.51
N ASP A 150 -18.63 6.12 16.38
CA ASP A 150 -18.07 6.33 15.04
C ASP A 150 -16.59 5.90 14.89
N ASN A 151 -16.07 5.06 15.79
CA ASN A 151 -14.75 4.46 15.63
C ASN A 151 -14.79 3.39 14.54
N THR A 152 -13.72 3.26 13.76
CA THR A 152 -13.61 2.15 12.80
C THR A 152 -13.14 0.91 13.52
N ILE A 153 -13.93 -0.16 13.46
CA ILE A 153 -13.58 -1.48 13.97
C ILE A 153 -13.25 -2.40 12.80
N ILE A 154 -12.10 -3.03 12.86
CA ILE A 154 -11.65 -4.07 11.93
C ILE A 154 -11.50 -5.35 12.73
N GLU A 155 -12.30 -6.37 12.40
CA GLU A 155 -12.37 -7.60 13.18
C GLU A 155 -12.34 -8.81 12.27
N ASP A 156 -11.51 -9.81 12.60
CA ASP A 156 -11.52 -11.10 11.91
C ASP A 156 -12.38 -12.14 12.63
N ASN A 157 -12.68 -13.26 11.94
CA ASN A 157 -13.46 -14.35 12.51
C ASN A 157 -12.72 -15.19 13.57
N ASN A 158 -11.45 -14.88 13.86
CA ASN A 158 -10.67 -15.49 14.94
C ASN A 158 -10.67 -14.60 16.21
N GLY A 159 -11.33 -13.44 16.18
CA GLY A 159 -11.44 -12.53 17.30
C GLY A 159 -10.30 -11.50 17.39
N HIS A 160 -9.41 -11.41 16.40
CA HIS A 160 -8.46 -10.30 16.34
C HIS A 160 -9.19 -9.03 15.93
N ARG A 161 -9.08 -7.99 16.76
CA ARG A 161 -9.79 -6.74 16.57
C ARG A 161 -8.83 -5.57 16.63
N LYS A 162 -8.95 -4.65 15.68
CA LYS A 162 -8.32 -3.34 15.68
C LYS A 162 -9.38 -2.24 15.70
N THR A 163 -9.17 -1.26 16.54
CA THR A 163 -9.99 -0.06 16.66
C THR A 163 -9.18 1.13 16.20
N ILE A 164 -9.75 1.94 15.31
CA ILE A 164 -9.21 3.22 14.87
C ILE A 164 -10.16 4.31 15.37
N LYS A 165 -9.67 5.17 16.24
CA LYS A 165 -10.43 6.22 16.91
C LYS A 165 -9.63 7.52 16.94
N GLU A 166 -10.32 8.62 17.20
CA GLU A 166 -9.69 9.91 17.49
C GLU A 166 -9.66 10.12 19.01
N ASP A 167 -8.53 10.56 19.57
CA ASP A 167 -8.46 10.93 20.98
C ASP A 167 -8.97 12.36 21.23
N ILE A 168 -9.01 12.78 22.49
CA ILE A 168 -9.50 14.12 22.88
C ILE A 168 -8.64 15.27 22.34
N PHE A 169 -7.43 14.99 21.85
CA PHE A 169 -6.51 15.97 21.30
C PHE A 169 -6.53 15.97 19.77
N GLY A 170 -7.37 15.15 19.13
CA GLY A 170 -7.45 15.02 17.68
C GLY A 170 -6.45 14.03 17.08
N ASN A 171 -5.76 13.24 17.90
CA ASN A 171 -4.80 12.26 17.39
C ASN A 171 -5.51 10.98 16.94
N THR A 172 -5.04 10.36 15.87
CA THR A 172 -5.53 9.05 15.46
C THR A 172 -4.87 7.97 16.31
N ILE A 173 -5.68 7.17 17.00
CA ILE A 173 -5.26 6.02 17.79
C ILE A 173 -5.68 4.74 17.07
N ILE A 174 -4.72 3.85 16.87
CA ILE A 174 -4.93 2.50 16.35
C ILE A 174 -4.56 1.53 17.48
N GLU A 175 -5.51 0.74 17.94
CA GLU A 175 -5.34 -0.14 19.10
C GLU A 175 -5.86 -1.54 18.76
N ASP A 176 -5.12 -2.58 19.10
CA ASP A 176 -5.62 -3.95 19.01
C ASP A 176 -6.16 -4.49 20.34
N ASN A 177 -6.84 -5.64 20.30
CA ASN A 177 -7.38 -6.27 21.50
C ASN A 177 -6.34 -6.93 22.42
N ASN A 178 -5.05 -6.90 22.05
CA ASN A 178 -3.93 -7.33 22.89
C ASN A 178 -3.29 -6.16 23.63
N GLY A 179 -3.75 -4.93 23.40
CA GLY A 179 -3.26 -3.71 24.04
C GLY A 179 -2.14 -3.00 23.27
N HIS A 180 -1.74 -3.49 22.08
CA HIS A 180 -0.77 -2.78 21.26
C HIS A 180 -1.42 -1.54 20.64
N ARG A 181 -0.71 -0.41 20.75
CA ARG A 181 -1.26 0.89 20.39
C ARG A 181 -0.28 1.68 19.54
N LYS A 182 -0.79 2.25 18.45
CA LYS A 182 -0.11 3.27 17.65
C LYS A 182 -0.87 4.58 17.69
N THR A 183 -0.14 5.66 17.87
CA THR A 183 -0.66 7.03 17.85
C THR A 183 -0.08 7.76 16.64
N ILE A 184 -0.94 8.42 15.89
CA ILE A 184 -0.56 9.33 14.80
C ILE A 184 -1.01 10.72 15.21
N LYS A 185 -0.06 11.65 15.33
CA LYS A 185 -0.28 13.03 15.77
C LYS A 185 0.53 14.00 14.94
N GLU A 186 0.15 15.26 14.95
CA GLU A 186 0.99 16.35 14.43
C GLU A 186 1.74 17.01 15.60
N ASP A 187 3.02 17.31 15.41
CA ASP A 187 3.77 18.13 16.38
C ASP A 187 3.54 19.63 16.15
N ILE A 188 4.12 20.47 17.02
CA ILE A 188 3.97 21.93 16.96
C ILE A 188 4.57 22.57 15.68
N PHE A 189 5.38 21.82 14.94
CA PHE A 189 5.98 22.25 13.68
C PHE A 189 5.20 21.73 12.47
N GLY A 190 4.10 21.01 12.68
CA GLY A 190 3.29 20.38 11.63
C GLY A 190 3.89 19.09 11.08
N ASN A 191 4.83 18.46 11.78
CA ASN A 191 5.36 17.16 11.38
C ASN A 191 4.42 16.04 11.83
N THR A 192 4.23 15.03 11.00
CA THR A 192 3.48 13.83 11.38
C THR A 192 4.37 12.91 12.22
N ILE A 193 3.91 12.58 13.41
CA ILE A 193 4.56 11.65 14.33
C ILE A 193 3.72 10.39 14.43
N ILE A 194 4.34 9.24 14.20
CA ILE A 194 3.77 7.91 14.38
C ILE A 194 4.56 7.24 15.50
N GLU A 195 3.89 6.84 16.58
CA GLU A 195 4.54 6.30 17.78
C GLU A 195 3.78 5.06 18.24
N ASP A 196 4.50 3.98 18.57
CA ASP A 196 3.92 2.80 19.21
C ASP A 196 4.17 2.75 20.72
N ASP A 197 3.46 1.86 21.40
CA ASP A 197 3.56 1.62 22.85
C ASP A 197 4.90 1.02 23.30
N ASN A 198 5.72 0.51 22.36
CA ASN A 198 7.09 0.05 22.60
C ASN A 198 8.13 1.18 22.47
N GLY A 199 7.68 2.41 22.20
CA GLY A 199 8.54 3.58 22.04
C GLY A 199 9.21 3.66 20.68
N ASN A 200 8.82 2.87 19.67
CA ASN A 200 9.26 3.12 18.30
C ASN A 200 8.53 4.35 17.76
N LYS A 201 9.29 5.31 17.23
CA LYS A 201 8.77 6.58 16.75
C LYS A 201 9.27 6.85 15.35
N LYS A 202 8.37 7.22 14.44
CA LYS A 202 8.67 7.70 13.09
C LYS A 202 8.15 9.12 12.93
N THR A 203 8.99 9.99 12.38
CA THR A 203 8.67 11.39 12.09
C THR A 203 8.68 11.60 10.59
N ILE A 204 7.62 12.17 10.05
CA ILE A 204 7.52 12.58 8.65
C ILE A 204 7.47 14.11 8.63
N LYS A 205 8.45 14.72 7.99
CA LYS A 205 8.62 16.18 7.92
C LYS A 205 9.01 16.61 6.52
N LYS A 206 8.88 17.91 6.24
CA LYS A 206 9.49 18.53 5.05
C LYS A 206 10.71 19.34 5.45
N ASP A 207 11.78 19.25 4.68
CA ASP A 207 12.91 20.18 4.83
C ASP A 207 12.62 21.53 4.16
N ILE A 208 13.58 22.46 4.29
CA ILE A 208 13.49 23.81 3.71
C ILE A 208 13.44 23.82 2.17
N PHE A 209 13.83 22.72 1.53
CA PHE A 209 13.78 22.54 0.08
C PHE A 209 12.49 21.83 -0.36
N GLY A 210 11.62 21.47 0.59
CA GLY A 210 10.36 20.76 0.33
C GLY A 210 10.51 19.25 0.18
N ASN A 211 11.70 18.68 0.44
CA ASN A 211 11.90 17.23 0.40
C ASN A 211 11.18 16.56 1.57
N THR A 212 10.59 15.40 1.34
CA THR A 212 9.92 14.63 2.40
C THR A 212 10.94 13.75 3.10
N ILE A 213 11.11 13.94 4.41
CA ILE A 213 12.01 13.18 5.26
C ILE A 213 11.16 12.30 6.18
N THR A 214 11.44 11.01 6.17
CA THR A 214 10.90 10.05 7.12
C THR A 214 12.04 9.50 7.96
N GLU A 215 11.98 9.67 9.27
CA GLU A 215 13.07 9.33 10.19
C GLU A 215 12.53 8.57 11.39
N ASP A 216 13.14 7.44 11.75
CA ASP A 216 12.80 6.72 12.97
C ASP A 216 13.76 7.05 14.13
N ASN A 217 13.37 6.68 15.35
CA ASN A 217 14.17 6.90 16.55
C ASN A 217 15.34 5.92 16.71
N LYS A 218 15.57 5.03 15.75
CA LYS A 218 16.74 4.14 15.67
C LYS A 218 17.80 4.67 14.69
N GLY A 219 17.52 5.80 14.04
CA GLY A 219 18.44 6.50 13.15
C GLY A 219 18.24 6.18 11.68
N HIS A 220 17.27 5.34 11.30
CA HIS A 220 16.95 5.11 9.90
C HIS A 220 16.24 6.31 9.30
N LYS A 221 16.69 6.75 8.14
CA LYS A 221 16.18 7.96 7.51
C LYS A 221 16.02 7.78 6.01
N GLN A 222 14.79 7.98 5.54
CA GLN A 222 14.46 8.05 4.12
C GLN A 222 14.21 9.50 3.70
N ILE A 223 14.75 9.91 2.55
CA ILE A 223 14.51 11.22 1.97
C ILE A 223 13.97 11.05 0.55
N ILE A 224 12.81 11.64 0.28
CA ILE A 224 12.22 11.73 -1.05
C ILE A 224 12.42 13.17 -1.55
N LYS A 225 13.25 13.31 -2.57
CA LYS A 225 13.56 14.57 -3.25
C LYS A 225 12.87 14.61 -4.59
N LYS A 226 12.42 15.79 -5.01
CA LYS A 226 11.88 16.02 -6.35
C LYS A 226 12.67 17.12 -7.04
N ASP A 227 13.18 16.83 -8.23
CA ASP A 227 13.89 17.83 -9.03
C ASP A 227 12.93 18.75 -9.81
N ILE A 228 13.50 19.78 -10.46
CA ILE A 228 12.73 20.76 -11.25
C ILE A 228 12.05 20.14 -12.48
N PHE A 229 12.50 18.97 -12.92
CA PHE A 229 11.91 18.22 -14.04
C PHE A 229 10.83 17.24 -13.57
N GLY A 230 10.59 17.17 -12.26
CA GLY A 230 9.61 16.31 -11.63
C GLY A 230 10.08 14.88 -11.37
N ASN A 231 11.35 14.56 -11.63
CA ASN A 231 11.92 13.27 -11.27
C ASN A 231 12.05 13.17 -9.75
N SER A 232 11.89 11.96 -9.23
CA SER A 232 12.02 11.71 -7.79
C SER A 232 13.24 10.86 -7.49
N THR A 233 13.95 11.22 -6.43
CA THR A 233 15.04 10.44 -5.86
C THR A 233 14.65 10.04 -4.46
N ILE A 234 14.75 8.76 -4.15
CA ILE A 234 14.55 8.20 -2.82
C ILE A 234 15.93 7.77 -2.32
N GLU A 235 16.32 8.24 -1.14
CA GLU A 235 17.60 7.93 -0.51
C GLU A 235 17.33 7.37 0.89
N ASP A 236 17.84 6.17 1.17
CA ASP A 236 17.76 5.52 2.48
C ASP A 236 19.12 5.57 3.20
N TYR A 237 19.12 5.94 4.48
CA TYR A 237 20.27 6.11 5.38
C TYR A 237 20.08 5.36 6.69
#